data_AF-A0A3D1LS84-F1
#
_entry.id   AF-A0A3D1LS84-F1
#
_cell.length_a   1.000
_cell.length_b   1.000
_cell.length_c   1.000
_cell.angle_alpha   90.00
_cell.angle_beta   90.00
_cell.angle_gamma   90.00
#
_symmetry.space_group_name_H-M   'P 1'
#
loop_
_entity.id
_entity.type
_entity.pdbx_description
1 polymer ?
#
loop_
_entity_poly.entity_id
_entity_poly.type
_entity_poly.pdbx_seq_one_letter_code
_entity_poly.pdbx_strand_id
1 'polypeptide(L)'
;MPDPIRKVARSATYVCITLILLATGALAADPTYREGETIFIETGVEAPDRNPTWYASMLAKPYAPVFEMLATQGTQGRYYPYTYPVTLKDLVRYHGHDCEGTTTAANSAWMAFKILFPDGIIDRSVLWGISGESPCWSDAVAFLTGARLQYGNLGFFKDKRYSHAIIIYREDTKVAVLATWKEGVNNIPGEPVMLPGKISWKPKVTMKEVEALKAVVKKSGGKPTPYQVDLMRYQQWLHVNDILDHPLEESYQAKIIDNFIWDEWIDPAKTIPRPHERTDTRLKNYPYRSKPIVPAKE
;
A
#
# COMPACT_ATOMS: atom_id res chain seq x y z
N MET A 1 -30.43 -36.69 -66.75
CA MET A 1 -30.02 -38.01 -66.23
C MET A 1 -28.74 -37.83 -65.43
N PRO A 2 -28.57 -38.47 -64.26
CA PRO A 2 -29.17 -38.07 -62.99
C PRO A 2 -28.12 -37.53 -61.98
N ASP A 3 -28.70 -37.13 -60.86
CA ASP A 3 -28.22 -36.48 -59.63
C ASP A 3 -27.50 -37.51 -58.69
N PRO A 4 -27.32 -37.31 -57.36
CA PRO A 4 -26.08 -36.92 -56.70
C PRO A 4 -25.74 -37.77 -55.44
N ILE A 5 -24.88 -37.23 -54.55
CA ILE A 5 -24.87 -37.45 -53.08
C ILE A 5 -24.31 -38.77 -52.49
N ARG A 6 -23.53 -38.57 -51.41
CA ARG A 6 -23.16 -39.48 -50.29
C ARG A 6 -22.05 -40.53 -50.49
N LYS A 7 -20.93 -40.29 -49.82
CA LYS A 7 -20.26 -41.23 -48.88
C LYS A 7 -19.50 -40.40 -47.83
N VAL A 8 -20.05 -40.24 -46.62
CA VAL A 8 -19.94 -41.14 -45.45
C VAL A 8 -18.66 -40.87 -44.65
N ALA A 9 -18.89 -40.22 -43.50
CA ALA A 9 -18.35 -40.48 -42.17
C ALA A 9 -16.83 -40.66 -42.00
N ARG A 10 -16.20 -39.67 -41.35
CA ARG A 10 -15.15 -39.94 -40.36
C ARG A 10 -15.29 -38.99 -39.15
N SER A 11 -15.52 -39.65 -38.01
CA SER A 11 -15.04 -39.29 -36.66
C SER A 11 -15.65 -38.02 -36.05
N ALA A 12 -16.73 -38.09 -35.25
CA ALA A 12 -16.78 -38.70 -33.92
C ALA A 12 -15.65 -38.22 -32.98
N THR A 13 -15.59 -36.91 -32.74
CA THR A 13 -14.98 -36.32 -31.52
C THR A 13 -15.73 -35.04 -31.13
N TYR A 14 -17.06 -35.13 -31.06
CA TYR A 14 -17.91 -34.13 -30.42
C TYR A 14 -18.67 -34.81 -29.28
N VAL A 15 -17.92 -35.18 -28.24
CA VAL A 15 -18.48 -35.59 -26.96
C VAL A 15 -17.72 -34.82 -25.89
N CYS A 16 -18.42 -33.86 -25.28
CA CYS A 16 -18.15 -33.37 -23.94
C CYS A 16 -16.79 -32.71 -23.67
N ILE A 17 -16.49 -31.58 -24.33
CA ILE A 17 -15.86 -30.45 -23.60
C ILE A 17 -17.02 -29.71 -22.92
N THR A 18 -17.73 -30.33 -21.98
CA THR A 18 -17.53 -30.05 -20.55
C THR A 18 -16.91 -28.66 -20.33
N LEU A 19 -17.77 -27.64 -20.31
CA LEU A 19 -18.08 -26.89 -19.08
C LEU A 19 -17.14 -27.20 -17.91
N ILE A 20 -15.89 -26.79 -18.05
CA ILE A 20 -14.96 -26.57 -16.94
C ILE A 20 -14.38 -25.17 -17.18
N LEU A 21 -15.29 -24.20 -17.30
CA LEU A 21 -15.08 -22.91 -16.65
C LEU A 21 -15.02 -23.25 -15.17
N LEU A 22 -13.84 -23.64 -14.69
CA LEU A 22 -13.50 -23.55 -13.28
C LEU A 22 -13.65 -22.07 -12.94
N ALA A 23 -14.86 -21.72 -12.51
CA ALA A 23 -15.05 -20.68 -11.56
C ALA A 23 -14.10 -21.01 -10.41
N THR A 24 -12.91 -20.42 -10.45
CA THR A 24 -12.17 -20.09 -9.25
C THR A 24 -13.00 -19.02 -8.55
N GLY A 25 -14.17 -19.42 -8.04
CA GLY A 25 -14.80 -18.70 -6.97
C GLY A 25 -13.75 -18.73 -5.88
N ALA A 26 -13.14 -17.58 -5.61
CA ALA A 26 -12.44 -17.40 -4.36
C ALA A 26 -13.43 -17.87 -3.30
N LEU A 27 -13.12 -18.99 -2.64
CA LEU A 27 -13.88 -19.41 -1.48
C LEU A 27 -13.89 -18.19 -0.58
N ALA A 28 -15.07 -17.59 -0.40
CA ALA A 28 -15.22 -16.48 0.51
C ALA A 28 -14.71 -17.01 1.86
N ALA A 29 -13.64 -16.41 2.36
CA ALA A 29 -13.12 -16.78 3.66
C ALA A 29 -14.27 -16.69 4.68
N ASP A 30 -14.24 -17.56 5.69
CA ASP A 30 -15.19 -17.46 6.79
C ASP A 30 -15.21 -16.01 7.31
N PRO A 31 -16.38 -15.48 7.70
CA PRO A 31 -16.47 -14.13 8.21
C PRO A 31 -15.49 -13.91 9.35
N THR A 32 -14.76 -12.79 9.29
CA THR A 32 -13.75 -12.43 10.30
C THR A 32 -14.38 -11.95 11.61
N TYR A 33 -15.70 -11.76 11.64
CA TYR A 33 -16.43 -11.38 12.84
C TYR A 33 -16.70 -12.59 13.75
N ARG A 34 -16.60 -12.37 15.05
CA ARG A 34 -16.86 -13.34 16.11
C ARG A 34 -17.85 -12.73 17.09
N GLU A 35 -18.95 -13.43 17.32
CA GLU A 35 -20.00 -12.97 18.21
C GLU A 35 -19.43 -12.60 19.59
N GLY A 36 -19.72 -11.40 20.06
CA GLY A 36 -19.24 -10.89 21.35
C GLY A 36 -17.77 -10.43 21.38
N GLU A 37 -17.01 -10.62 20.31
CA GLU A 37 -15.58 -10.25 20.24
C GLU A 37 -15.31 -9.15 19.21
N THR A 38 -15.80 -9.31 17.98
CA THR A 38 -15.53 -8.40 16.87
C THR A 38 -16.80 -7.96 16.15
N ILE A 39 -16.76 -6.78 15.55
CA ILE A 39 -17.89 -6.22 14.80
C ILE A 39 -17.87 -6.74 13.36
N PHE A 40 -19.05 -6.93 12.78
CA PHE A 40 -19.18 -7.11 11.34
C PHE A 40 -18.84 -5.80 10.65
N ILE A 41 -17.91 -5.85 9.69
CA ILE A 41 -17.50 -4.73 8.86
C ILE A 41 -17.84 -5.06 7.41
N GLU A 42 -18.63 -4.19 6.78
CA GLU A 42 -18.98 -4.29 5.38
C GLU A 42 -17.87 -3.66 4.51
N THR A 43 -17.34 -4.43 3.57
CA THR A 43 -16.32 -3.96 2.62
C THR A 43 -16.87 -3.78 1.22
N GLY A 44 -16.20 -2.98 0.38
CA GLY A 44 -16.61 -2.80 -1.02
C GLY A 44 -17.92 -2.02 -1.18
N VAL A 45 -18.32 -1.27 -0.16
CA VAL A 45 -19.50 -0.38 -0.20
C VAL A 45 -19.31 0.82 -1.14
N GLU A 46 -18.05 1.17 -1.43
CA GLU A 46 -17.66 2.23 -2.35
C GLU A 46 -16.59 1.70 -3.31
N ALA A 47 -16.67 2.09 -4.60
CA ALA A 47 -15.69 1.71 -5.60
C ALA A 47 -14.44 2.59 -5.50
N PRO A 48 -13.21 2.03 -5.61
CA PRO A 48 -11.99 2.84 -5.61
C PRO A 48 -11.94 3.77 -6.83
N ASP A 49 -11.54 5.03 -6.62
CA ASP A 49 -11.29 5.98 -7.73
C ASP A 49 -10.00 5.62 -8.48
N ARG A 50 -10.15 4.73 -9.48
CA ARG A 50 -9.08 4.33 -10.40
C ARG A 50 -9.04 5.15 -11.68
N ASN A 51 -9.84 6.21 -11.79
CA ASN A 51 -9.86 7.03 -12.98
C ASN A 51 -8.58 7.90 -13.04
N PRO A 52 -7.74 7.73 -14.07
CA PRO A 52 -6.51 8.50 -14.20
C PRO A 52 -6.84 9.99 -14.34
N THR A 53 -5.93 10.83 -13.86
CA THR A 53 -6.00 12.29 -13.99
C THR A 53 -4.61 12.85 -14.25
N TRP A 54 -4.52 14.13 -14.62
CA TRP A 54 -3.25 14.76 -15.02
C TRP A 54 -2.18 14.71 -13.92
N TYR A 55 -2.59 14.72 -12.63
CA TYR A 55 -1.67 14.63 -11.48
C TYR A 55 -1.49 13.21 -10.94
N ALA A 56 -2.25 12.22 -11.42
CA ALA A 56 -2.15 10.83 -10.96
C ALA A 56 -2.49 9.86 -12.10
N SER A 57 -1.68 9.93 -13.15
CA SER A 57 -1.91 9.14 -14.39
C SER A 57 -1.69 7.64 -14.18
N MET A 58 -0.83 7.27 -13.22
CA MET A 58 -0.49 5.89 -12.91
C MET A 58 -1.63 5.06 -12.30
N LEU A 59 -2.75 5.68 -11.91
CA LEU A 59 -3.91 4.98 -11.33
C LEU A 59 -4.58 3.99 -12.26
N ALA A 60 -4.46 4.18 -13.57
CA ALA A 60 -5.04 3.27 -14.55
C ALA A 60 -4.26 1.94 -14.65
N LYS A 61 -3.12 1.83 -13.96
CA LYS A 61 -2.28 0.64 -14.02
C LYS A 61 -2.91 -0.51 -13.25
N PRO A 62 -2.83 -1.75 -13.76
CA PRO A 62 -3.57 -2.90 -13.23
C PRO A 62 -3.21 -3.21 -11.77
N TYR A 63 -1.97 -2.95 -11.37
CA TYR A 63 -1.47 -3.22 -10.03
C TYR A 63 -1.22 -1.97 -9.18
N ALA A 64 -1.81 -0.83 -9.55
CA ALA A 64 -1.88 0.32 -8.66
C ALA A 64 -2.59 -0.08 -7.34
N PRO A 65 -1.96 0.11 -6.16
CA PRO A 65 -2.50 -0.39 -4.91
C PRO A 65 -3.80 0.32 -4.55
N VAL A 66 -4.70 -0.44 -3.96
CA VAL A 66 -5.92 0.03 -3.28
C VAL A 66 -5.88 -0.49 -1.86
N PHE A 67 -6.30 0.35 -0.93
CA PHE A 67 -6.31 0.07 0.50
C PHE A 67 -7.73 0.18 1.03
N GLU A 68 -8.24 -0.89 1.63
CA GLU A 68 -9.59 -0.93 2.20
C GLU A 68 -9.52 -0.45 3.66
N MET A 69 -9.90 0.80 3.91
CA MET A 69 -9.63 1.48 5.18
C MET A 69 -10.83 1.44 6.13
N LEU A 70 -10.57 1.08 7.39
CA LEU A 70 -11.53 1.23 8.50
C LEU A 70 -11.26 2.54 9.25
N ALA A 71 -12.31 3.30 9.54
CA ALA A 71 -12.22 4.58 10.25
C ALA A 71 -13.14 4.65 11.48
N THR A 72 -12.90 5.66 12.32
CA THR A 72 -13.74 6.01 13.46
C THR A 72 -14.65 7.21 13.15
N GLN A 73 -15.80 7.28 13.82
CA GLN A 73 -16.83 8.31 13.65
C GLN A 73 -16.49 9.60 14.42
N GLY A 74 -15.64 10.44 13.84
CA GLY A 74 -15.22 11.70 14.47
C GLY A 74 -14.21 11.51 15.60
N THR A 75 -13.90 12.59 16.32
CA THR A 75 -12.73 12.70 17.22
C THR A 75 -12.72 11.70 18.37
N GLN A 76 -13.84 11.11 18.76
CA GLN A 76 -13.91 10.02 19.75
C GLN A 76 -15.05 9.06 19.40
N GLY A 77 -15.21 8.77 18.10
CA GLY A 77 -16.28 7.88 17.63
C GLY A 77 -15.98 6.41 17.82
N ARG A 78 -17.05 5.61 17.69
CA ARG A 78 -16.96 4.18 17.37
C ARG A 78 -16.38 3.99 15.97
N TYR A 79 -16.03 2.76 15.60
CA TYR A 79 -15.81 2.43 14.20
C TYR A 79 -17.04 2.71 13.34
N TYR A 80 -16.81 3.07 12.07
CA TYR A 80 -17.82 2.87 11.05
C TYR A 80 -18.05 1.36 10.84
N PRO A 81 -19.29 0.91 10.56
CA PRO A 81 -19.55 -0.47 10.18
C PRO A 81 -19.19 -0.76 8.71
N TYR A 82 -18.59 0.19 8.00
CA TYR A 82 -18.18 0.09 6.59
C TYR A 82 -16.74 0.57 6.42
N THR A 83 -16.06 0.06 5.39
CA THR A 83 -14.76 0.57 4.92
C THR A 83 -14.92 1.60 3.81
N TYR A 84 -13.83 2.29 3.47
CA TYR A 84 -13.72 3.10 2.26
C TYR A 84 -12.40 2.81 1.55
N PRO A 85 -12.36 2.86 0.21
CA PRO A 85 -11.15 2.64 -0.55
C PRO A 85 -10.25 3.88 -0.52
N VAL A 86 -8.95 3.67 -0.37
CA VAL A 86 -7.90 4.66 -0.57
C VAL A 86 -7.02 4.23 -1.74
N THR A 87 -6.67 5.17 -2.61
CA THR A 87 -5.86 4.93 -3.81
C THR A 87 -4.61 5.81 -3.82
N LEU A 88 -3.73 5.61 -4.82
CA LEU A 88 -2.62 6.54 -5.06
C LEU A 88 -3.10 7.98 -5.33
N LYS A 89 -4.34 8.19 -5.80
CA LYS A 89 -4.89 9.53 -6.06
C LYS A 89 -4.98 10.34 -4.80
N ASP A 90 -5.50 9.72 -3.75
CA ASP A 90 -5.74 10.32 -2.46
C ASP A 90 -4.42 10.64 -1.79
N LEU A 91 -3.46 9.72 -1.90
CA LEU A 91 -2.12 9.93 -1.40
C LEU A 91 -1.38 11.05 -2.16
N VAL A 92 -1.52 11.13 -3.49
CA VAL A 92 -0.96 12.24 -4.27
C VAL A 92 -1.59 13.57 -3.89
N ARG A 93 -2.91 13.63 -3.65
CA ARG A 93 -3.57 14.84 -3.16
C ARG A 93 -3.06 15.27 -1.79
N TYR A 94 -2.83 14.31 -0.90
CA TYR A 94 -2.27 14.56 0.43
C TYR A 94 -0.83 15.06 0.35
N HIS A 95 0.00 14.41 -0.47
CA HIS A 95 1.41 14.75 -0.62
C HIS A 95 1.65 16.02 -1.47
N GLY A 96 0.75 16.32 -2.40
CA GLY A 96 0.77 17.49 -3.27
C GLY A 96 1.30 17.26 -4.70
N HIS A 97 1.95 16.11 -4.97
CA HIS A 97 2.41 15.74 -6.33
C HIS A 97 2.70 14.23 -6.44
N ASP A 98 2.89 13.72 -7.66
CA ASP A 98 3.15 12.31 -7.93
C ASP A 98 4.64 11.97 -8.03
N CYS A 99 5.37 12.16 -6.92
CA CYS A 99 6.74 11.66 -6.84
C CYS A 99 6.77 10.13 -6.82
N GLU A 100 7.80 9.58 -7.44
CA GLU A 100 8.12 8.15 -7.43
C GLU A 100 8.24 7.57 -6.02
N GLY A 101 8.81 8.34 -5.07
CA GLY A 101 8.98 7.91 -3.69
C GLY A 101 7.65 7.61 -3.00
N THR A 102 6.61 8.42 -3.24
CA THR A 102 5.29 8.25 -2.64
C THR A 102 4.62 6.97 -3.14
N THR A 103 4.70 6.70 -4.45
CA THR A 103 4.18 5.44 -5.01
C THR A 103 4.95 4.22 -4.48
N THR A 104 6.28 4.34 -4.37
CA THR A 104 7.14 3.27 -3.85
C THR A 104 6.83 2.94 -2.38
N ALA A 105 6.63 3.97 -1.56
CA ALA A 105 6.26 3.81 -0.16
C ALA A 105 4.84 3.21 -0.02
N ALA A 106 3.88 3.63 -0.86
CA ALA A 106 2.55 3.03 -0.90
C ALA A 106 2.58 1.54 -1.29
N ASN A 107 3.35 1.17 -2.33
CA ASN A 107 3.50 -0.22 -2.74
C ASN A 107 4.17 -1.07 -1.64
N SER A 108 5.15 -0.49 -0.92
CA SER A 108 5.77 -1.15 0.24
C SER A 108 4.76 -1.33 1.38
N ALA A 109 3.92 -0.32 1.65
CA ALA A 109 2.85 -0.41 2.64
C ALA A 109 1.81 -1.47 2.27
N TRP A 110 1.50 -1.63 0.98
CA TRP A 110 0.62 -2.68 0.50
C TRP A 110 1.16 -4.08 0.84
N MET A 111 2.46 -4.32 0.66
CA MET A 111 3.09 -5.57 1.08
C MET A 111 3.00 -5.80 2.60
N ALA A 112 3.21 -4.75 3.39
CA ALA A 112 3.12 -4.84 4.85
C ALA A 112 1.68 -5.12 5.32
N PHE A 113 0.69 -4.45 4.74
CA PHE A 113 -0.71 -4.63 5.12
C PHE A 113 -1.25 -6.01 4.78
N LYS A 114 -0.79 -6.66 3.71
CA LYS A 114 -1.14 -8.07 3.45
C LYS A 114 -0.73 -9.02 4.57
N ILE A 115 0.35 -8.69 5.29
CA ILE A 115 0.81 -9.48 6.44
C ILE A 115 0.06 -9.05 7.71
N LEU A 116 -0.11 -7.74 7.92
CA LEU A 116 -0.69 -7.19 9.14
C LEU A 116 -2.22 -7.33 9.22
N PHE A 117 -2.91 -7.39 8.07
CA PHE A 117 -4.36 -7.47 7.92
C PHE A 117 -4.71 -8.52 6.87
N PRO A 118 -4.66 -9.82 7.22
CA PRO A 118 -4.92 -10.91 6.27
C PRO A 118 -6.38 -10.93 5.75
N ASP A 119 -7.29 -10.24 6.44
CA ASP A 119 -8.67 -9.98 6.00
C ASP A 119 -8.81 -8.80 5.03
N GLY A 120 -7.72 -8.06 4.79
CA GLY A 120 -7.67 -6.92 3.87
C GLY A 120 -8.20 -5.61 4.46
N ILE A 121 -8.71 -5.59 5.69
CA ILE A 121 -9.30 -4.40 6.32
C ILE A 121 -8.24 -3.68 7.15
N ILE A 122 -7.83 -2.50 6.72
CA ILE A 122 -6.76 -1.75 7.37
C ILE A 122 -7.33 -0.83 8.45
N ASP A 123 -7.10 -1.20 9.71
CA ASP A 123 -7.44 -0.35 10.86
C ASP A 123 -6.26 0.55 11.28
N ARG A 124 -6.30 1.81 10.84
CA ARG A 124 -5.30 2.82 11.19
C ARG A 124 -5.26 3.21 12.68
N SER A 125 -6.27 2.82 13.45
CA SER A 125 -6.33 3.16 14.87
C SER A 125 -5.37 2.33 15.74
N VAL A 126 -4.84 1.22 15.20
CA VAL A 126 -3.89 0.31 15.89
C VAL A 126 -2.49 0.34 15.28
N LEU A 127 -2.21 1.28 14.37
CA LEU A 127 -0.95 1.31 13.63
C LEU A 127 0.02 2.39 14.11
N TRP A 128 1.29 2.02 14.02
CA TRP A 128 2.46 2.86 14.15
C TRP A 128 3.30 2.71 12.89
N GLY A 129 4.13 3.71 12.57
CA GLY A 129 4.92 3.70 11.35
C GLY A 129 6.32 4.32 11.53
N ILE A 130 7.32 3.70 10.92
CA ILE A 130 8.68 4.23 10.79
C ILE A 130 9.01 4.39 9.31
N SER A 131 9.60 5.52 8.94
CA SER A 131 9.97 5.84 7.56
C SER A 131 11.36 6.46 7.45
N GLY A 132 11.89 6.58 6.24
CA GLY A 132 13.01 7.49 5.97
C GLY A 132 12.60 8.95 6.10
N GLU A 133 13.59 9.85 6.09
CA GLU A 133 13.39 11.29 6.30
C GLU A 133 12.79 12.02 5.09
N SER A 134 12.68 11.34 3.94
CA SER A 134 12.13 11.94 2.73
C SER A 134 10.63 12.20 2.89
N PRO A 135 10.13 13.41 2.58
CA PRO A 135 8.71 13.74 2.71
C PRO A 135 7.78 12.76 1.99
N CYS A 136 8.17 12.29 0.80
CA CYS A 136 7.40 11.30 0.03
C CYS A 136 7.15 10.01 0.83
N TRP A 137 8.13 9.54 1.61
CA TRP A 137 8.02 8.31 2.40
C TRP A 137 7.26 8.54 3.69
N SER A 138 7.58 9.62 4.42
CA SER A 138 6.92 9.92 5.68
C SER A 138 5.45 10.28 5.51
N ASP A 139 5.09 10.98 4.42
CA ASP A 139 3.70 11.29 4.11
C ASP A 139 2.90 10.05 3.76
N ALA A 140 3.47 9.13 2.97
CA ALA A 140 2.84 7.85 2.66
C ALA A 140 2.58 7.03 3.93
N VAL A 141 3.59 6.91 4.81
CA VAL A 141 3.42 6.20 6.08
C VAL A 141 2.39 6.90 6.95
N ALA A 142 2.49 8.22 7.14
CA ALA A 142 1.54 8.98 7.96
C ALA A 142 0.10 8.86 7.44
N PHE A 143 -0.10 8.98 6.13
CA PHE A 143 -1.42 8.92 5.52
C PHE A 143 -2.05 7.53 5.64
N LEU A 144 -1.32 6.49 5.24
CA LEU A 144 -1.84 5.12 5.17
C LEU A 144 -1.97 4.45 6.55
N THR A 145 -1.14 4.81 7.52
CA THR A 145 -1.18 4.21 8.87
C THR A 145 -1.92 5.06 9.90
N GLY A 146 -2.16 6.35 9.62
CA GLY A 146 -2.64 7.29 10.63
C GLY A 146 -1.61 7.63 11.71
N ALA A 147 -0.34 7.21 11.56
CA ALA A 147 0.76 7.60 12.43
C ALA A 147 1.00 9.12 12.38
N ARG A 148 1.34 9.72 13.52
CA ARG A 148 1.60 11.16 13.65
C ARG A 148 2.75 11.42 14.62
N LEU A 149 3.59 12.41 14.30
CA LEU A 149 4.65 12.86 15.20
C LEU A 149 4.10 13.31 16.56
N GLN A 150 2.99 14.07 16.56
CA GLN A 150 2.32 14.59 17.77
C GLN A 150 1.87 13.51 18.75
N TYR A 151 1.65 12.29 18.28
CA TYR A 151 1.26 11.14 19.08
C TYR A 151 2.44 10.20 19.39
N GLY A 152 3.63 10.49 18.89
CA GLY A 152 4.82 9.66 19.07
C GLY A 152 4.81 8.33 18.30
N ASN A 153 3.78 8.06 17.50
CA ASN A 153 3.64 6.80 16.76
C ASN A 153 4.07 6.89 15.28
N LEU A 154 4.60 8.03 14.83
CA LEU A 154 5.38 8.17 13.61
C LEU A 154 6.86 8.38 13.97
N GLY A 155 7.72 7.49 13.52
CA GLY A 155 9.16 7.55 13.74
C GLY A 155 9.96 7.68 12.44
N PHE A 156 11.23 8.02 12.59
CA PHE A 156 12.21 8.02 11.50
C PHE A 156 13.33 7.04 11.82
N PHE A 157 13.84 6.32 10.82
CA PHE A 157 14.92 5.36 11.06
C PHE A 157 16.18 6.03 11.65
N LYS A 158 16.75 5.42 12.70
CA LYS A 158 18.08 5.79 13.22
C LYS A 158 19.20 5.42 12.24
N ASP A 159 19.03 4.29 11.55
CA ASP A 159 19.98 3.78 10.58
C ASP A 159 19.58 4.25 9.18
N LYS A 160 20.40 5.14 8.62
CA LYS A 160 20.15 5.77 7.31
C LYS A 160 20.09 4.79 6.15
N ARG A 161 20.58 3.55 6.30
CA ARG A 161 20.43 2.51 5.27
C ARG A 161 18.97 2.19 4.98
N TYR A 162 18.07 2.43 5.93
CA TYR A 162 16.63 2.18 5.79
C TYR A 162 15.85 3.39 5.25
N SER A 163 16.52 4.43 4.73
CA SER A 163 15.86 5.65 4.24
C SER A 163 14.81 5.42 3.13
N HIS A 164 14.87 4.26 2.49
CA HIS A 164 13.93 3.82 1.45
C HIS A 164 13.32 2.45 1.77
N ALA A 165 12.96 2.30 3.03
CA ALA A 165 12.12 1.25 3.54
C ALA A 165 11.04 1.87 4.45
N ILE A 166 10.13 1.04 4.92
CA ILE A 166 9.19 1.39 5.98
C ILE A 166 9.12 0.25 7.00
N ILE A 167 8.83 0.58 8.25
CA ILE A 167 8.29 -0.38 9.21
C ILE A 167 6.87 0.04 9.54
N ILE A 168 5.94 -0.90 9.47
CA ILE A 168 4.60 -0.72 10.00
C ILE A 168 4.44 -1.69 11.17
N TYR A 169 4.02 -1.16 12.32
CA TYR A 169 3.79 -1.94 13.53
C TYR A 169 2.31 -1.89 13.90
N ARG A 170 1.74 -3.07 14.13
CA ARG A 170 0.35 -3.26 14.54
C ARG A 170 0.31 -3.57 16.03
N GLU A 171 -0.19 -2.62 16.81
CA GLU A 171 -0.04 -2.59 18.27
C GLU A 171 -0.85 -3.66 19.00
N ASP A 172 -2.04 -4.03 18.54
CA ASP A 172 -2.89 -5.04 19.17
C ASP A 172 -2.31 -6.46 19.02
N THR A 173 -1.73 -6.76 17.87
CA THR A 173 -1.09 -8.07 17.57
C THR A 173 0.40 -8.12 17.91
N LYS A 174 1.02 -6.97 18.20
CA LYS A 174 2.46 -6.82 18.45
C LYS A 174 3.34 -7.27 17.26
N VAL A 175 2.81 -7.23 16.03
CA VAL A 175 3.54 -7.60 14.82
C VAL A 175 4.10 -6.35 14.14
N ALA A 176 5.41 -6.34 13.86
CA ALA A 176 6.06 -5.33 13.04
C ALA A 176 6.53 -5.93 11.72
N VAL A 177 6.38 -5.18 10.64
CA VAL A 177 6.77 -5.61 9.29
C VAL A 177 7.66 -4.56 8.66
N LEU A 178 8.87 -4.97 8.27
CA LEU A 178 9.76 -4.22 7.38
C LEU A 178 9.32 -4.46 5.94
N ALA A 179 9.06 -3.41 5.18
CA ALA A 179 8.78 -3.50 3.74
C ALA A 179 9.68 -2.57 2.92
N THR A 180 10.08 -3.06 1.75
CA THR A 180 10.98 -2.35 0.83
C THR A 180 10.84 -2.92 -0.60
N TRP A 181 11.54 -2.32 -1.55
CA TRP A 181 11.66 -2.82 -2.92
C TRP A 181 12.54 -4.07 -3.02
N LYS A 182 12.45 -4.76 -4.15
CA LYS A 182 13.42 -5.77 -4.59
C LYS A 182 14.57 -5.15 -5.35
N GLU A 183 15.70 -5.86 -5.42
CA GLU A 183 16.81 -5.49 -6.30
C GLU A 183 16.31 -5.39 -7.74
N GLY A 184 16.66 -4.28 -8.40
CA GLY A 184 16.25 -3.95 -9.77
C GLY A 184 15.11 -2.93 -9.86
N VAL A 185 14.39 -2.68 -8.76
CA VAL A 185 13.43 -1.56 -8.62
C VAL A 185 14.09 -0.33 -8.00
N ASN A 186 15.14 -0.51 -7.21
CA ASN A 186 15.88 0.59 -6.59
C ASN A 186 16.52 1.50 -7.66
N ASN A 187 16.12 2.77 -7.69
CA ASN A 187 16.57 3.73 -8.71
C ASN A 187 17.12 5.03 -8.11
N ILE A 188 17.48 4.98 -6.83
CA ILE A 188 18.00 6.11 -6.06
C ILE A 188 19.49 5.85 -5.85
N PRO A 189 20.37 6.74 -6.35
CA PRO A 189 21.81 6.51 -6.32
C PRO A 189 22.35 6.26 -4.92
N GLY A 190 23.01 5.11 -4.74
CA GLY A 190 23.71 4.76 -3.49
C GLY A 190 22.82 4.17 -2.40
N GLU A 191 21.54 3.90 -2.68
CA GLU A 191 20.61 3.33 -1.71
C GLU A 191 20.64 1.79 -1.75
N PRO A 192 20.76 1.12 -0.60
CA PRO A 192 20.83 -0.33 -0.54
C PRO A 192 19.47 -0.99 -0.77
N VAL A 193 19.50 -2.28 -1.12
CA VAL A 193 18.34 -3.17 -1.06
C VAL A 193 18.33 -3.83 0.33
N MET A 194 17.26 -3.64 1.10
CA MET A 194 17.25 -4.07 2.51
C MET A 194 16.85 -5.54 2.73
N LEU A 195 16.26 -6.18 1.73
CA LEU A 195 15.80 -7.57 1.77
C LEU A 195 16.27 -8.30 0.49
N PRO A 196 16.49 -9.62 0.52
CA PRO A 196 17.27 -10.33 -0.51
C PRO A 196 16.55 -10.53 -1.85
N GLY A 197 15.27 -10.19 -1.97
CA GLY A 197 14.49 -10.40 -3.19
C GLY A 197 15.00 -9.58 -4.38
N LYS A 198 14.83 -10.15 -5.58
CA LYS A 198 15.23 -9.58 -6.87
C LYS A 198 14.09 -9.72 -7.88
N ILE A 199 13.91 -8.73 -8.74
CA ILE A 199 12.92 -8.80 -9.81
C ILE A 199 13.34 -9.81 -10.89
N SER A 200 12.37 -10.50 -11.48
CA SER A 200 12.56 -11.39 -12.63
C SER A 200 12.29 -10.71 -13.98
N TRP A 201 11.72 -9.51 -13.95
CA TRP A 201 11.41 -8.70 -15.13
C TRP A 201 12.48 -7.62 -15.35
N LYS A 202 12.51 -7.03 -16.55
CA LYS A 202 13.48 -6.01 -16.92
C LYS A 202 12.80 -4.64 -17.00
N PRO A 203 13.22 -3.64 -16.20
CA PRO A 203 12.71 -2.30 -16.31
C PRO A 203 12.94 -1.68 -17.68
N LYS A 204 11.93 -0.95 -18.18
CA LYS A 204 11.97 -0.20 -19.45
C LYS A 204 13.02 0.91 -19.45
N VAL A 205 13.31 1.49 -18.29
CA VAL A 205 14.43 2.43 -18.09
C VAL A 205 15.44 1.75 -17.19
N THR A 206 16.72 1.75 -17.58
CA THR A 206 17.72 1.12 -16.72
C THR A 206 18.01 1.99 -15.49
N MET A 207 18.21 1.35 -14.34
CA MET A 207 18.52 2.07 -13.10
C MET A 207 19.77 2.93 -13.25
N LYS A 208 20.77 2.43 -13.98
CA LYS A 208 22.00 3.15 -14.30
C LYS A 208 21.75 4.47 -15.04
N GLU A 209 20.80 4.51 -15.99
CA GLU A 209 20.46 5.73 -16.73
C GLU A 209 19.76 6.75 -15.82
N VAL A 210 18.79 6.30 -15.02
CA VAL A 210 18.08 7.16 -14.07
C VAL A 210 19.04 7.72 -13.03
N GLU A 211 19.91 6.88 -12.47
CA GLU A 211 20.89 7.28 -11.47
C GLU A 211 21.92 8.24 -12.04
N ALA A 212 22.40 8.02 -13.27
CA ALA A 212 23.31 8.93 -13.94
C ALA A 212 22.67 10.31 -14.15
N LEU A 213 21.42 10.36 -14.60
CA LEU A 213 20.69 11.61 -14.78
C LEU A 213 20.41 12.31 -13.45
N LYS A 214 19.92 11.59 -12.43
CA LYS A 214 19.74 12.11 -11.07
C LYS A 214 21.05 12.63 -10.49
N ALA A 215 22.17 11.95 -10.74
CA ALA A 215 23.50 12.39 -10.31
C ALA A 215 23.93 13.67 -11.02
N VAL A 216 23.66 13.82 -12.32
CA VAL A 216 23.91 15.07 -13.06
C VAL A 216 23.08 16.20 -12.50
N VAL A 217 21.77 16.00 -12.33
CA VAL A 217 20.85 17.00 -11.77
C VAL A 217 21.29 17.40 -10.35
N LYS A 218 21.62 16.43 -9.48
CA LYS A 218 22.09 16.68 -8.11
C LYS A 218 23.46 17.38 -8.07
N LYS A 219 24.42 16.94 -8.88
CA LYS A 219 25.78 17.52 -8.94
C LYS A 219 25.82 18.87 -9.64
N SER A 220 24.83 19.20 -10.47
CA SER A 220 24.74 20.49 -11.18
C SER A 220 24.56 21.70 -10.25
N GLY A 221 24.46 21.52 -8.93
CA GLY A 221 24.29 22.61 -7.97
C GLY A 221 23.00 23.40 -8.21
N GLY A 222 21.97 22.77 -8.80
CA GLY A 222 20.72 23.42 -9.17
C GLY A 222 20.71 24.06 -10.56
N LYS A 223 21.63 23.71 -11.46
CA LYS A 223 21.67 24.20 -12.85
C LYS A 223 21.54 23.10 -13.92
N PRO A 224 20.56 22.17 -13.83
CA PRO A 224 20.29 21.25 -14.94
C PRO A 224 19.71 22.01 -16.14
N THR A 225 19.81 21.44 -17.34
CA THR A 225 19.06 21.97 -18.49
C THR A 225 17.57 21.63 -18.35
N PRO A 226 16.65 22.43 -18.94
CA PRO A 226 15.22 22.09 -18.95
C PRO A 226 14.96 20.67 -19.45
N TYR A 227 15.65 20.26 -20.53
CA TYR A 227 15.56 18.90 -21.07
C TYR A 227 15.95 17.81 -20.05
N GLN A 228 16.99 18.02 -19.24
CA GLN A 228 17.39 17.05 -18.22
C GLN A 228 16.33 16.90 -17.13
N VAL A 229 15.66 18.00 -16.76
CA VAL A 229 14.56 17.98 -15.78
C VAL A 229 13.37 17.21 -16.35
N ASP A 230 12.96 17.51 -17.59
CA ASP A 230 11.85 16.84 -18.27
C ASP A 230 12.12 15.35 -18.48
N LEU A 231 13.35 15.01 -18.91
CA LEU A 231 13.77 13.63 -19.10
C LEU A 231 13.78 12.86 -17.77
N MET A 232 14.27 13.47 -16.69
CA MET A 232 14.25 12.84 -15.37
C MET A 232 12.83 12.56 -14.93
N ARG A 233 11.92 13.53 -15.11
CA ARG A 233 10.51 13.36 -14.79
C ARG A 233 9.87 12.25 -15.62
N TYR A 234 10.13 12.21 -16.92
CA TYR A 234 9.62 11.18 -17.83
C TYR A 234 10.12 9.78 -17.44
N GLN A 235 11.41 9.64 -17.11
CA GLN A 235 11.98 8.36 -16.69
C GLN A 235 11.38 7.86 -15.37
N GLN A 236 11.17 8.75 -14.39
CA GLN A 236 10.49 8.40 -13.14
C GLN A 236 9.04 7.98 -13.38
N TRP A 237 8.32 8.71 -14.23
CA TRP A 237 6.96 8.34 -14.63
C TRP A 237 6.94 6.97 -15.31
N LEU A 238 7.83 6.72 -16.27
CA LEU A 238 7.90 5.46 -16.99
C LEU A 238 8.23 4.29 -16.06
N HIS A 239 9.18 4.48 -15.14
CA HIS A 239 9.58 3.47 -14.17
C HIS A 239 8.43 3.09 -13.21
N VAL A 240 7.74 4.07 -12.63
CA VAL A 240 6.56 3.83 -11.77
C VAL A 240 5.48 3.09 -12.54
N ASN A 241 5.18 3.52 -13.77
CA ASN A 241 4.16 2.89 -14.60
C ASN A 241 4.53 1.47 -15.01
N ASP A 242 5.82 1.19 -15.20
CA ASP A 242 6.33 -0.15 -15.51
C ASP A 242 6.14 -1.07 -14.29
N ILE A 243 6.55 -0.63 -13.10
CA ILE A 243 6.33 -1.38 -11.85
C ILE A 243 4.86 -1.76 -11.67
N LEU A 244 3.94 -0.82 -11.92
CA LEU A 244 2.50 -1.03 -11.74
C LEU A 244 1.84 -1.82 -12.89
N ASP A 245 2.57 -2.16 -13.96
CA ASP A 245 2.17 -3.15 -14.96
C ASP A 245 2.43 -4.60 -14.48
N HIS A 246 3.12 -4.79 -13.35
CA HIS A 246 3.43 -6.09 -12.76
C HIS A 246 2.79 -6.25 -11.37
N PRO A 247 2.43 -7.48 -10.93
CA PRO A 247 2.04 -7.75 -9.56
C PRO A 247 3.04 -7.14 -8.56
N LEU A 248 2.54 -6.47 -7.52
CA LEU A 248 3.41 -5.74 -6.59
C LEU A 248 4.40 -6.68 -5.88
N GLU A 249 4.02 -7.94 -5.66
CA GLU A 249 4.88 -8.98 -5.10
C GLU A 249 6.09 -9.31 -5.98
N GLU A 250 6.05 -9.03 -7.28
CA GLU A 250 7.21 -9.20 -8.17
C GLU A 250 8.25 -8.10 -7.97
N SER A 251 7.84 -6.94 -7.45
CA SER A 251 8.64 -5.71 -7.37
C SER A 251 9.00 -5.30 -5.93
N TYR A 252 8.18 -5.72 -4.96
CA TYR A 252 8.31 -5.37 -3.54
C TYR A 252 8.36 -6.62 -2.68
N GLN A 253 8.79 -6.44 -1.43
CA GLN A 253 8.95 -7.52 -0.46
C GLN A 253 8.76 -6.97 0.95
N ALA A 254 8.36 -7.86 1.86
CA ALA A 254 8.18 -7.55 3.26
C ALA A 254 8.58 -8.73 4.14
N LYS A 255 8.99 -8.44 5.37
CA LYS A 255 9.38 -9.45 6.37
C LYS A 255 8.93 -9.00 7.76
N ILE A 256 8.40 -9.93 8.55
CA ILE A 256 8.13 -9.74 9.98
C ILE A 256 9.48 -9.52 10.72
N ILE A 257 9.50 -8.56 11.63
CA ILE A 257 10.63 -8.32 12.53
C ILE A 257 10.35 -9.06 13.83
N ASP A 258 11.16 -10.07 14.12
CA ASP A 258 11.08 -10.80 15.39
C ASP A 258 11.51 -9.91 16.56
N ASN A 259 10.78 -9.99 17.67
CA ASN A 259 11.09 -9.25 18.91
C ASN A 259 11.25 -7.73 18.69
N PHE A 260 10.36 -7.13 17.90
CA PHE A 260 10.43 -5.70 17.58
C PHE A 260 10.38 -4.81 18.82
N ILE A 261 11.38 -3.94 18.97
CA ILE A 261 11.47 -2.90 20.00
C ILE A 261 11.56 -1.54 19.32
N TRP A 262 10.53 -0.70 19.47
CA TRP A 262 10.40 0.59 18.76
C TRP A 262 11.65 1.48 18.85
N ASP A 263 12.17 1.68 20.06
CA ASP A 263 13.33 2.56 20.34
C ASP A 263 14.63 2.05 19.72
N GLU A 264 14.71 0.76 19.34
CA GLU A 264 15.86 0.23 18.63
C GLU A 264 15.87 0.60 17.15
N TRP A 265 14.77 1.11 16.59
CA TRP A 265 14.67 1.44 15.18
C TRP A 265 14.61 2.93 14.90
N ILE A 266 14.09 3.72 15.83
CA ILE A 266 13.85 5.14 15.63
C ILE A 266 15.02 6.04 16.05
N ASP A 267 15.22 7.15 15.35
CA ASP A 267 16.15 8.22 15.72
C ASP A 267 15.58 9.02 16.91
N PRO A 268 16.16 8.94 18.12
CA PRO A 268 15.64 9.67 19.28
C PRO A 268 15.70 11.18 19.09
N ALA A 269 16.59 11.71 18.24
CA ALA A 269 16.70 13.13 17.96
C ALA A 269 15.55 13.67 17.09
N LYS A 270 14.74 12.79 16.50
CA LYS A 270 13.57 13.16 15.66
C LYS A 270 12.24 12.76 16.28
N THR A 271 12.22 12.63 17.61
CA THR A 271 11.01 12.36 18.38
C THR A 271 10.46 13.63 19.00
N ILE A 272 9.18 13.60 19.36
CA ILE A 272 8.59 14.64 20.21
C ILE A 272 8.82 14.24 21.67
N PRO A 273 9.49 15.07 22.50
CA PRO A 273 9.86 14.68 23.87
C PRO A 273 8.68 14.36 24.79
N ARG A 274 7.50 14.92 24.52
CA ARG A 274 6.26 14.70 25.27
C ARG A 274 5.09 14.54 24.29
N PRO A 275 4.94 13.35 23.68
CA PRO A 275 3.85 13.11 22.75
C PRO A 275 2.50 13.16 23.47
N HIS A 276 1.44 13.52 22.75
CA HIS A 276 0.08 13.45 23.24
C HIS A 276 -0.40 12.00 23.26
N GLU A 277 -1.22 11.65 24.25
CA GLU A 277 -1.94 10.38 24.23
C GLU A 277 -2.94 10.35 23.06
N ARG A 278 -3.05 9.20 22.38
CA ARG A 278 -3.99 8.91 21.27
C ARG A 278 -5.45 8.75 21.74
N THR A 279 -5.94 9.77 22.44
CA THR A 279 -7.31 9.79 22.99
C THR A 279 -8.39 9.81 21.92
N ASP A 280 -8.04 10.14 20.67
CA ASP A 280 -8.93 10.22 19.52
C ASP A 280 -9.51 8.86 19.09
N THR A 281 -8.87 7.76 19.52
CA THR A 281 -9.31 6.39 19.21
C THR A 281 -9.88 5.64 20.41
N ARG A 282 -9.93 6.27 21.59
CA ARG A 282 -10.27 5.60 22.86
C ARG A 282 -11.66 4.96 22.89
N LEU A 283 -12.63 5.56 22.20
CA LEU A 283 -14.03 5.11 22.21
C LEU A 283 -14.40 4.27 20.98
N LYS A 284 -13.43 3.85 20.16
CA LYS A 284 -13.66 3.05 18.94
C LYS A 284 -14.47 1.78 19.18
N ASN A 285 -14.29 1.18 20.37
CA ASN A 285 -14.96 -0.04 20.83
C ASN A 285 -16.08 0.21 21.86
N TYR A 286 -16.50 1.46 22.08
CA TYR A 286 -17.48 1.76 23.13
C TYR A 286 -18.84 1.12 22.82
N PRO A 287 -19.53 0.48 23.78
CA PRO A 287 -20.77 -0.26 23.51
C PRO A 287 -21.88 0.66 22.99
N TYR A 288 -22.72 0.15 22.10
CA TYR A 288 -23.95 0.82 21.71
C TYR A 288 -24.93 0.89 22.89
N ARG A 289 -25.79 1.89 22.87
CA ARG A 289 -26.93 1.96 23.80
C ARG A 289 -27.82 0.74 23.61
N SER A 290 -28.38 0.22 24.70
CA SER A 290 -29.28 -0.95 24.67
C SER A 290 -30.61 -0.66 23.95
N LYS A 291 -31.03 0.61 23.90
CA LYS A 291 -32.27 1.07 23.26
C LYS A 291 -32.06 2.44 22.62
N PRO A 292 -32.83 2.80 21.57
CA PRO A 292 -32.76 4.12 20.96
C PRO A 292 -32.97 5.30 21.93
N ILE A 293 -33.72 5.10 23.00
CA ILE A 293 -33.93 6.08 24.05
C ILE A 293 -33.67 5.37 25.37
N VAL A 294 -32.78 5.94 26.19
CA VAL A 294 -32.54 5.51 27.57
C VAL A 294 -33.05 6.65 28.45
N PRO A 295 -34.12 6.45 29.24
CA PRO A 295 -34.61 7.47 30.16
C PRO A 295 -33.48 7.92 31.10
N ALA A 296 -33.48 9.20 31.47
CA ALA A 296 -32.59 9.66 32.53
C ALA A 296 -32.85 8.82 33.78
N LYS A 297 -31.79 8.42 34.49
CA LYS A 297 -31.97 7.85 35.83
C LYS A 297 -32.52 8.98 36.70
N GLU A 298 -33.73 8.79 37.22
CA GLU A 298 -34.30 9.61 38.30
C GLU A 298 -33.42 9.59 39.55
#